data_AF-A0A392UFM3-F1
#
_entry.id   AF-A0A392UFM3-F1
#
_cell.length_a   1.000
_cell.length_b   1.000
_cell.length_c   1.000
_cell.angle_alpha   90.00
_cell.angle_beta   90.00
_cell.angle_gamma   90.00
#
_symmetry.space_group_name_H-M   'P 1'
#
loop_
_entity.id
_entity.type
_entity.pdbx_description
1 polymer ?
#
loop_
_entity_poly.entity_id
_entity_poly.type
_entity_poly.pdbx_seq_one_letter_code
_entity_poly.pdbx_strand_id
1 'polypeptide(L)' 'YIFIGYDGNYKGYKLYNPDTQKTIISQNVVFDEEGEWAWKSSNEDYNFFPQFEEDDVELEEPREDPATVEVQ' A
#
# COMPACT_ATOMS: atom_id res chain seq x y z
N TYR A 1 -2.08 -13.42 -8.20
CA TYR A 1 -1.52 -12.06 -8.17
C TYR A 1 -1.36 -11.64 -6.71
N ILE A 2 -0.32 -10.86 -6.41
CA ILE A 2 0.01 -10.41 -5.06
C ILE A 2 0.04 -8.88 -5.07
N PHE A 3 -0.64 -8.23 -4.13
CA PHE A 3 -0.56 -6.79 -3.97
C PHE A 3 0.77 -6.37 -3.38
N ILE A 4 1.44 -5.43 -4.03
CA ILE A 4 2.80 -4.97 -3.66
C ILE A 4 2.89 -3.45 -3.50
N GLY A 5 1.76 -2.74 -3.55
CA GLY A 5 1.70 -1.28 -3.36
C GLY A 5 0.91 -0.55 -4.45
N TYR A 6 1.09 0.76 -4.52
CA TYR A 6 0.37 1.64 -5.44
C TYR A 6 1.26 2.15 -6.57
N ASP A 7 0.64 2.57 -7.65
CA ASP A 7 1.35 3.34 -8.67
C ASP A 7 1.35 4.84 -8.36
N GLY A 8 2.47 5.52 -8.64
CA GLY A 8 2.63 6.95 -8.35
C GLY A 8 1.96 7.86 -9.38
N ASN A 9 1.70 7.34 -10.59
CA ASN A 9 1.12 8.11 -11.69
C ASN A 9 -0.32 7.72 -11.99
N TYR A 10 -0.70 6.48 -11.68
CA TYR A 10 -2.03 5.95 -11.90
C TYR A 10 -2.70 5.63 -10.58
N LYS A 11 -3.96 6.04 -10.43
CA LYS A 11 -4.79 5.60 -9.31
C LYS A 11 -5.07 4.11 -9.50
N GLY A 12 -4.22 3.22 -9.01
CA GLY A 12 -4.35 1.78 -9.20
C GLY A 12 -3.36 0.99 -8.37
N TYR A 13 -3.67 -0.28 -8.15
CA TYR A 13 -2.85 -1.21 -7.38
C TYR A 13 -1.80 -1.84 -8.27
N LYS A 14 -0.56 -1.90 -7.79
CA LYS A 14 0.51 -2.74 -8.37
C LYS A 14 0.32 -4.17 -7.91
N LEU A 15 0.17 -5.06 -8.87
CA LEU A 15 -0.05 -6.48 -8.65
C LEU A 15 1.06 -7.29 -9.32
N TYR A 16 1.75 -8.11 -8.55
CA TYR A 16 2.77 -9.04 -9.04
C TYR A 16 2.16 -10.40 -9.38
N ASN A 17 2.49 -10.94 -10.55
CA ASN A 17 2.22 -12.33 -10.91
C ASN A 17 3.49 -13.16 -10.73
N PRO A 18 3.57 -14.05 -9.72
CA PRO A 18 4.76 -14.87 -9.50
C PRO A 18 5.02 -15.89 -10.62
N ASP A 19 3.98 -16.36 -11.31
CA ASP A 19 4.12 -17.34 -12.39
C ASP A 19 4.81 -16.73 -13.61
N THR A 20 4.49 -15.47 -13.91
CA THR A 20 5.05 -14.76 -15.09
C THR A 20 6.19 -13.81 -14.73
N GLN A 21 6.44 -13.58 -13.44
CA GLN A 21 7.39 -12.59 -12.91
C GLN A 21 7.13 -11.16 -13.43
N LYS A 22 5.86 -10.79 -13.59
CA LYS A 22 5.46 -9.48 -14.13
C LYS A 22 4.60 -8.72 -13.15
N THR A 23 4.72 -7.40 -13.19
CA THR A 23 3.85 -6.48 -12.44
C THR A 23 2.88 -5.79 -13.39
N ILE A 24 1.63 -5.67 -12.97
CA ILE A 24 0.58 -4.91 -13.67
C ILE A 24 -0.01 -3.85 -12.74
N ILE A 25 -0.67 -2.85 -13.32
CA ILE A 25 -1.45 -1.85 -12.58
C ILE A 25 -2.93 -2.09 -12.89
N SER A 26 -3.77 -2.21 -11.87
CA SER A 26 -5.22 -2.36 -12.03
C SER A 26 -6.00 -1.55 -10.98
N GLN A 27 -7.11 -0.95 -11.41
CA GLN A 27 -8.05 -0.23 -10.54
C GLN A 27 -9.09 -1.14 -9.89
N ASN A 28 -9.55 -2.14 -10.64
CA ASN A 28 -10.65 -3.00 -10.22
C ASN A 28 -10.08 -4.34 -9.79
N VAL A 29 -9.82 -4.46 -8.49
CA VAL A 29 -9.24 -5.64 -7.86
C VAL A 29 -10.15 -6.07 -6.73
N VAL A 30 -10.53 -7.35 -6.70
CA VAL A 30 -11.25 -7.95 -5.57
C VAL A 30 -10.21 -8.64 -4.71
N PHE A 31 -10.13 -8.24 -3.45
CA PHE A 31 -9.22 -8.83 -2.47
C PHE A 31 -9.93 -9.95 -1.72
N ASP A 32 -9.19 -11.02 -1.46
CA ASP A 32 -9.59 -12.04 -0.50
C ASP A 32 -9.08 -11.61 0.88
N GLU A 33 -9.94 -10.92 1.64
CA GLU A 33 -9.62 -10.43 2.99
C GLU A 33 -9.79 -11.52 4.06
N GLU A 34 -10.49 -12.61 3.74
CA GLU A 34 -10.72 -13.73 4.66
C GLU A 34 -9.59 -14.78 4.58
N GLY A 35 -8.84 -14.80 3.48
CA GLY A 35 -7.71 -15.70 3.26
C GLY A 35 -6.53 -15.40 4.17
N GLU A 36 -6.02 -16.43 4.85
CA GLU A 36 -4.77 -16.35 5.60
C GLU A 36 -3.55 -16.69 4.72
N TRP A 37 -2.44 -16.00 4.96
CA TRP A 37 -1.18 -16.29 4.30
C TRP A 37 -0.53 -17.53 4.92
N ALA A 38 -0.26 -18.54 4.11
CA ALA A 38 0.47 -19.73 4.53
C ALA A 38 1.97 -19.44 4.65
N TRP A 39 2.37 -18.73 5.72
CA TRP A 39 3.74 -18.31 6.04
C TRP A 39 4.79 -19.42 6.22
N LYS A 40 4.48 -20.69 5.86
CA LYS A 40 5.23 -21.90 6.25
C LYS A 40 6.74 -21.63 6.25
N SER A 41 7.26 -21.53 7.48
CA SER A 41 8.62 -21.13 7.80
C SER A 41 9.63 -22.10 7.19
N SER A 42 10.13 -21.80 6.00
CA SER A 42 11.49 -22.18 5.61
C SER A 42 12.40 -21.03 6.02
N ASN A 43 13.48 -21.38 6.71
CA ASN A 43 14.54 -20.53 7.21
C ASN A 43 15.29 -19.82 6.06
N GLU A 44 14.63 -18.94 5.33
CA GLU A 44 15.19 -18.19 4.22
C GLU A 44 14.79 -16.72 4.34
N ASP A 45 15.79 -15.86 4.23
CA ASP A 45 15.76 -14.45 4.58
C ASP A 45 14.61 -13.71 3.88
N TYR A 46 13.64 -13.26 4.69
CA TYR A 46 12.48 -12.48 4.26
C TYR A 46 12.88 -11.03 3.89
N ASN A 47 13.74 -10.87 2.89
CA ASN A 47 14.03 -9.58 2.25
C ASN A 47 13.06 -9.32 1.09
N PHE A 48 11.76 -9.62 1.30
CA PHE A 48 10.73 -9.38 0.27
C PHE A 48 10.43 -7.89 0.08
N PHE A 49 10.75 -7.06 1.07
CA PHE A 49 10.63 -5.62 0.94
C PHE A 49 11.87 -5.08 0.23
N PRO A 50 11.80 -4.65 -1.05
CA PRO A 50 12.79 -3.73 -1.56
C PRO A 50 12.79 -2.52 -0.62
N GLN A 51 13.96 -2.07 -0.18
CA GLN A 51 14.09 -0.80 0.52
C GLN A 51 13.52 0.27 -0.41
N PHE A 52 12.28 0.68 -0.18
CA PHE A 52 11.77 1.88 -0.79
C PHE A 52 12.50 3.03 -0.10
N GLU A 53 13.19 3.85 -0.88
CA GLU A 53 13.60 5.16 -0.42
C GLU A 53 12.31 5.89 -0.04
N GLU A 54 12.14 6.17 1.25
CA GLU A 54 11.07 7.01 1.74
C GLU A 54 11.32 8.40 1.13
N ASP A 55 10.62 8.72 0.03
CA ASP A 55 10.51 10.11 -0.40
C ASP A 55 9.84 10.85 0.76
N ASP A 56 10.59 11.75 1.40
CA ASP A 56 10.19 12.53 2.58
C ASP A 56 8.75 13.04 2.43
N VAL A 57 7.80 12.36 3.09
CA VAL A 57 6.43 12.85 3.21
C VAL A 57 6.49 14.07 4.12
N GLU A 58 6.45 15.26 3.52
CA GLU A 58 6.26 16.52 4.24
C GLU A 58 4.95 16.39 5.03
N LEU A 59 5.09 16.16 6.34
CA LEU A 59 3.98 16.01 7.27
C LEU A 59 3.20 17.34 7.28
N GLU A 60 2.13 17.46 6.48
CA GLU A 60 1.22 18.59 6.61
C GLU A 60 0.59 18.53 8.01
N GLU A 61 0.90 19.53 8.85
CA GLU A 61 0.31 19.67 10.18
C GLU A 61 -1.22 19.76 10.11
N PRO A 62 -1.96 19.19 11.08
CA PRO A 62 -3.40 19.32 11.13
C PRO A 62 -3.78 20.79 11.20
N ARG A 63 -4.62 21.27 10.27
CA ARG A 63 -5.19 22.61 10.35
C ARG A 63 -6.16 22.65 11.54
N GLU A 64 -5.85 23.46 12.54
CA GLU A 64 -6.78 23.78 13.63
C GLU A 64 -7.94 24.61 13.03
N ASP A 65 -9.15 24.05 12.99
CA ASP A 65 -10.35 24.80 12.59
C ASP A 65 -10.62 25.91 13.63
N PRO A 66 -10.84 27.17 13.22
CA PRO A 66 -11.13 28.24 14.18
C PRO A 66 -12.50 28.01 14.83
N ALA A 67 -12.48 27.94 16.16
CA ALA A 67 -13.65 27.81 17.02
C ALA A 67 -14.79 28.74 16.59
N THR A 68 -15.96 28.18 16.30
CA THR A 68 -17.20 28.95 16.19
C THR A 68 -17.58 29.41 17.59
N VAL A 69 -17.40 30.71 17.85
CA VAL A 69 -17.96 31.36 19.04
C VAL A 69 -19.46 31.56 18.79
N GLU A 70 -20.31 30.72 19.39
CA GLU A 70 -21.74 31.00 19.51
C GLU A 70 -21.95 32.12 20.54
N VAL A 71 -22.52 33.26 20.11
CA VAL A 71 -22.98 34.33 21.01
C VAL A 71 -24.52 34.33 20.98
N GLN A 72 -25.13 34.22 22.16
CA GLN A 72 -26.58 34.27 22.40
C GLN A 72 -27.24 35.58 21.98
#